data_AF-A0A7R9TDC8-F1
#
_entry.id   AF-A0A7R9TDC8-F1
#
_cell.length_a   1.000
_cell.length_b   1.000
_cell.length_c   1.000
_cell.angle_alpha   90.00
_cell.angle_beta   90.00
_cell.angle_gamma   90.00
#
_symmetry.space_group_name_H-M   'P 1'
#
loop_
_entity.id
_entity.type
_entity.pdbx_description
1 polymer ?
#
loop_
_entity_poly.entity_id
_entity_poly.type
_entity_poly.pdbx_seq_one_letter_code
_entity_poly.pdbx_strand_id
1 'polypeptide(L)'
;EEDEEEEEEEDEEKKVADDVDDKSDIVSIPDNSDTSISVTPSDEDAGGAESDSDPAARSKKTETASSPPRPTSTSTELPFTFPMPETPEQLNDIVGALSPADTALALERIRKCHAPTLKEDNRKKTQTFLGLLLQRFEVLAGESPLPAVYLDILAANVAAVAASVPFFAATAARARLEKMSARLRAALRDDETGWPPARTILLLALFAEVFPTTDKQHPVCTPAALYIGNVLAHCAIRGAREAALAVVFGALAAAYSAPAGRVFPEAVSLLSAVVHAAGAAGTKSGKWDAGLPSHLREQVGGPWLAPSLPGGGGGGDATSKKKKKKKKKKKKKKKK
;
A
#
# COMPACT_ATOMS: atom_id res chain seq x y z
N GLU A 1 31.75 75.42 -6.10
CA GLU A 1 31.69 73.97 -6.32
C GLU A 1 31.97 73.39 -4.96
N GLU A 2 30.85 73.14 -4.28
CA GLU A 2 30.73 72.97 -2.84
C GLU A 2 30.62 71.49 -2.49
N ASP A 3 31.01 71.24 -1.25
CA ASP A 3 31.32 69.98 -0.61
C ASP A 3 30.10 69.09 -0.32
N GLU A 4 30.46 67.82 -0.17
CA GLU A 4 29.83 66.70 0.55
C GLU A 4 28.76 67.06 1.59
N GLU A 5 27.55 66.50 1.43
CA GLU A 5 26.65 66.18 2.55
C GLU A 5 26.18 64.73 2.42
N GLU A 6 26.51 63.96 3.45
CA GLU A 6 26.09 62.58 3.73
C GLU A 6 24.63 62.58 4.21
N GLU A 7 23.78 61.76 3.59
CA GLU A 7 22.47 61.41 4.15
C GLU A 7 22.53 59.98 4.72
N GLU A 8 22.59 59.93 6.05
CA GLU A 8 22.28 58.74 6.85
C GLU A 8 20.76 58.53 6.85
N GLU A 9 20.27 57.40 6.33
CA GLU A 9 18.92 56.92 6.63
C GLU A 9 18.98 55.62 7.44
N GLU A 10 18.39 55.71 8.63
CA GLU A 10 18.20 54.69 9.65
C GLU A 10 17.33 53.53 9.15
N ASP A 11 17.89 52.32 9.06
CA ASP A 11 17.10 51.10 8.84
C ASP A 11 16.77 50.46 10.20
N GLU A 12 15.55 50.74 10.70
CA GLU A 12 15.02 50.17 11.94
C GLU A 12 14.90 48.64 11.85
N GLU A 13 15.76 47.93 12.58
CA GLU A 13 15.63 46.50 12.86
C GLU A 13 14.34 46.19 13.65
N LYS A 14 13.23 45.91 12.96
CA LYS A 14 12.09 45.21 13.57
C LYS A 14 12.35 43.71 13.63
N LYS A 15 12.94 43.30 14.77
CA LYS A 15 12.91 41.92 15.26
C LYS A 15 11.47 41.48 15.50
N VAL A 16 10.90 40.72 14.58
CA VAL A 16 9.70 39.92 14.86
C VAL A 16 10.18 38.54 15.28
N ALA A 17 10.37 38.38 16.59
CA ALA A 17 10.42 37.08 17.23
C ALA A 17 8.98 36.56 17.29
N ASP A 18 8.64 35.62 16.43
CA ASP A 18 7.45 34.78 16.63
C ASP A 18 7.93 33.40 17.07
N ASP A 19 8.15 33.31 18.37
CA ASP A 19 8.29 32.08 19.14
C ASP A 19 6.91 31.44 19.26
N VAL A 20 6.61 30.51 18.36
CA VAL A 20 5.49 29.59 18.54
C VAL A 20 6.05 28.18 18.66
N ASP A 21 6.54 27.88 19.87
CA ASP A 21 6.73 26.53 20.41
C ASP A 21 5.36 25.83 20.51
N ASP A 22 4.75 25.47 19.39
CA ASP A 22 3.67 24.47 19.36
C ASP A 22 4.31 23.09 19.22
N LYS A 23 4.88 22.60 20.33
CA LYS A 23 5.08 21.17 20.55
C LYS A 23 3.69 20.53 20.63
N SER A 24 3.09 20.30 19.46
CA SER A 24 2.01 19.35 19.35
C SER A 24 2.60 17.98 19.72
N ASP A 25 2.30 17.52 20.93
CA ASP A 25 2.50 16.14 21.35
C ASP A 25 1.80 15.23 20.33
N ILE A 26 2.56 14.82 19.32
CA ILE A 26 2.18 13.72 18.45
C ILE A 26 2.09 12.51 19.35
N VAL A 27 0.86 12.09 19.62
CA VAL A 27 0.56 10.76 20.13
C VAL A 27 1.04 9.78 19.06
N SER A 28 2.32 9.40 19.15
CA SER A 28 2.87 8.28 18.40
C SER A 28 2.25 7.03 19.00
N ILE A 29 1.07 6.66 18.49
CA ILE A 29 0.48 5.36 18.81
C ILE A 29 1.44 4.30 18.25
N PRO A 30 2.07 3.47 19.11
CA PRO A 30 2.98 2.43 18.65
C PRO A 30 2.17 1.33 17.94
N ASP A 31 2.52 1.07 16.67
CA ASP A 31 1.96 -0.01 15.86
C ASP A 31 2.77 -1.30 16.11
N ASN A 32 2.16 -2.28 16.79
CA ASN A 32 2.75 -3.57 17.10
C ASN A 32 2.25 -4.66 16.13
N SER A 33 2.57 -4.52 14.84
CA SER A 33 2.26 -5.52 13.83
C SER A 33 3.53 -6.11 13.17
N ASP A 34 4.39 -6.72 13.99
CA ASP A 34 5.33 -7.74 13.51
C ASP A 34 4.77 -9.12 13.85
N THR A 35 4.09 -9.73 12.89
CA THR A 35 3.84 -11.18 12.91
C THR A 35 4.28 -11.74 11.57
N SER A 36 5.54 -12.19 11.56
CA SER A 36 6.13 -13.00 10.52
C SER A 36 5.40 -14.34 10.42
N ILE A 37 4.51 -14.48 9.43
CA ILE A 37 3.85 -15.75 9.12
C ILE A 37 4.85 -16.60 8.32
N SER A 38 5.52 -17.52 9.02
CA SER A 38 6.30 -18.61 8.43
C SER A 38 5.35 -19.66 7.85
N VAL A 39 5.44 -19.90 6.55
CA VAL A 39 4.67 -20.91 5.83
C VAL A 39 5.46 -22.22 5.83
N THR A 40 4.94 -23.26 6.48
CA THR A 40 5.42 -24.64 6.35
C THR A 40 4.34 -25.50 5.70
N PRO A 41 4.65 -26.31 4.67
CA PRO A 41 3.68 -27.19 4.04
C PRO A 41 3.62 -28.52 4.80
N SER A 42 2.42 -29.12 4.89
CA SER A 42 2.26 -30.52 5.31
C SER A 42 1.37 -31.23 4.29
N ASP A 43 1.98 -32.19 3.61
CA ASP A 43 1.35 -33.20 2.75
C ASP A 43 0.76 -34.36 3.58
N GLU A 44 -0.13 -35.08 2.91
CA GLU A 44 -0.99 -36.21 3.28
C GLU A 44 -0.24 -37.48 3.76
N ASP A 45 -0.88 -38.33 4.59
CA ASP A 45 -1.26 -39.73 4.25
C ASP A 45 -1.89 -40.51 5.45
N ALA A 46 -2.48 -41.67 5.12
CA ALA A 46 -3.58 -42.43 5.68
C ALA A 46 -3.38 -43.42 6.86
N GLY A 47 -4.52 -43.98 7.31
CA GLY A 47 -4.69 -45.27 8.02
C GLY A 47 -5.09 -45.14 9.50
N GLY A 48 -6.04 -45.85 10.10
CA GLY A 48 -6.89 -46.99 9.75
C GLY A 48 -7.27 -47.78 11.04
N ALA A 49 -8.50 -48.30 11.10
CA ALA A 49 -9.03 -49.42 11.93
C ALA A 49 -9.44 -49.20 13.41
N GLU A 50 -10.75 -49.36 13.74
CA GLU A 50 -11.47 -50.50 14.41
C GLU A 50 -11.20 -50.57 15.95
N SER A 51 -12.09 -50.88 16.92
CA SER A 51 -13.32 -51.69 16.97
C SER A 51 -14.11 -51.47 18.30
N ASP A 52 -15.42 -51.77 18.22
CA ASP A 52 -16.34 -52.42 19.19
C ASP A 52 -16.65 -51.88 20.61
N SER A 53 -17.96 -51.66 20.88
CA SER A 53 -18.83 -52.62 21.62
C SER A 53 -20.24 -52.03 21.89
N ASP A 54 -21.27 -52.64 21.29
CA ASP A 54 -22.74 -52.58 21.59
C ASP A 54 -23.06 -53.44 22.87
N PRO A 55 -24.31 -53.71 23.35
CA PRO A 55 -25.65 -53.30 22.88
C PRO A 55 -26.72 -52.96 23.97
N ALA A 56 -27.87 -52.39 23.54
CA ALA A 56 -29.22 -52.97 23.74
C ALA A 56 -30.42 -52.01 23.46
N ALA A 57 -31.19 -52.37 22.43
CA ALA A 57 -32.66 -52.48 22.37
C ALA A 57 -33.64 -51.26 22.45
N ARG A 58 -34.18 -50.94 21.25
CA ARG A 58 -35.62 -51.00 20.86
C ARG A 58 -36.55 -49.76 20.99
N SER A 59 -36.64 -49.03 19.86
CA SER A 59 -37.85 -48.63 19.11
C SER A 59 -38.95 -47.73 19.73
N LYS A 60 -39.09 -46.50 19.19
CA LYS A 60 -40.32 -46.03 18.47
C LYS A 60 -40.19 -44.61 17.86
N LYS A 61 -40.49 -44.54 16.56
CA LYS A 61 -41.28 -43.53 15.80
C LYS A 61 -40.83 -42.06 15.70
N THR A 62 -40.44 -41.70 14.47
CA THR A 62 -40.85 -40.53 13.65
C THR A 62 -41.10 -39.19 14.34
N GLU A 63 -40.29 -38.19 14.02
CA GLU A 63 -40.77 -36.86 13.62
C GLU A 63 -39.68 -36.08 12.87
N THR A 64 -40.15 -35.31 11.89
CA THR A 64 -39.44 -34.59 10.84
C THR A 64 -38.57 -33.44 11.35
N ALA A 65 -37.46 -33.24 10.65
CA ALA A 65 -36.54 -32.11 10.77
C ALA A 65 -37.25 -30.75 10.69
N SER A 66 -36.95 -29.87 11.66
CA SER A 66 -36.79 -28.45 11.42
C SER A 66 -35.74 -27.91 12.39
N SER A 67 -34.63 -27.46 11.83
CA SER A 67 -33.52 -26.83 12.53
C SER A 67 -33.96 -25.48 13.13
N PRO A 68 -33.45 -25.09 14.32
CA PRO A 68 -33.72 -23.78 14.88
C PRO A 68 -33.07 -22.67 14.02
N PRO A 69 -33.71 -21.49 13.96
CA PRO A 69 -33.45 -20.48 12.93
C PRO A 69 -32.10 -19.81 13.12
N ARG A 70 -31.37 -19.73 12.00
CA ARG A 70 -30.26 -18.79 11.77
C ARG A 70 -30.74 -17.37 12.15
N PRO A 71 -30.00 -16.59 12.96
CA PRO A 71 -30.41 -15.23 13.27
C PRO A 71 -30.43 -14.42 11.97
N THR A 72 -31.65 -14.12 11.55
CA THR A 72 -31.97 -13.10 10.56
C THR A 72 -31.47 -11.76 11.07
N SER A 73 -30.86 -10.99 10.17
CA SER A 73 -30.46 -9.59 10.36
C SER A 73 -31.54 -8.81 11.10
N THR A 74 -31.34 -8.63 12.40
CA THR A 74 -32.07 -7.64 13.17
C THR A 74 -31.54 -6.29 12.74
N SER A 75 -32.39 -5.45 12.17
CA SER A 75 -32.19 -4.01 12.12
C SER A 75 -32.14 -3.50 13.57
N THR A 76 -30.99 -3.64 14.22
CA THR A 76 -30.66 -2.88 15.42
C THR A 76 -30.60 -1.42 14.98
N GLU A 77 -31.62 -0.64 15.34
CA GLU A 77 -31.65 0.79 15.10
C GLU A 77 -30.34 1.41 15.59
N LEU A 78 -29.53 1.91 14.66
CA LEU A 78 -28.25 2.54 14.99
C LEU A 78 -28.49 3.73 15.91
N PRO A 79 -27.73 3.85 17.02
CA PRO A 79 -27.79 5.00 17.90
C PRO A 79 -27.66 6.32 17.13
N PHE A 80 -28.49 7.31 17.48
CA PHE A 80 -28.44 8.62 16.83
C PHE A 80 -27.17 9.41 17.19
N THR A 81 -26.63 9.17 18.39
CA THR A 81 -25.42 9.81 18.90
C THR A 81 -24.37 8.77 19.25
N PHE A 82 -23.13 9.01 18.83
CA PHE A 82 -21.97 8.21 19.18
C PHE A 82 -20.96 9.06 19.96
N PRO A 83 -20.31 8.52 21.00
CA PRO A 83 -19.16 9.17 21.60
C PRO A 83 -18.03 9.31 20.57
N MET A 84 -17.19 10.33 20.71
CA MET A 84 -15.99 10.44 19.87
C MET A 84 -15.01 9.33 20.27
N PRO A 85 -14.56 8.47 19.33
CA PRO A 85 -13.53 7.50 19.65
C PRO A 85 -12.18 8.20 19.84
N GLU A 86 -11.48 7.82 20.90
CA GLU A 86 -10.14 8.33 21.23
C GLU A 86 -9.05 7.28 20.97
N THR A 87 -9.44 5.99 20.87
CA THR A 87 -8.51 4.89 20.59
C THR A 87 -8.92 4.07 19.37
N PRO A 88 -7.99 3.34 18.74
CA PRO A 88 -8.28 2.45 17.61
C PRO A 88 -9.30 1.36 17.97
N GLU A 89 -9.24 0.84 19.19
CA GLU A 89 -10.15 -0.18 19.70
C GLU A 89 -11.57 0.37 19.80
N GLN A 90 -11.74 1.57 20.36
CA GLN A 90 -13.05 2.22 20.44
C GLN A 90 -13.66 2.47 19.05
N LEU A 91 -12.85 2.87 18.07
CA LEU A 91 -13.33 3.00 16.69
C LEU A 91 -13.78 1.65 16.13
N ASN A 92 -13.00 0.58 16.35
CA ASN A 92 -13.36 -0.76 15.92
C ASN A 92 -14.62 -1.29 16.62
N ASP A 93 -14.85 -0.97 17.88
CA ASP A 93 -16.06 -1.38 18.61
C ASP A 93 -17.31 -0.71 18.01
N ILE A 94 -17.18 0.53 17.53
CA ILE A 94 -18.29 1.25 16.89
C ILE A 94 -18.57 0.69 15.48
N VAL A 95 -17.55 0.52 14.63
CA VAL A 95 -17.75 0.24 13.20
C VAL A 95 -17.42 -1.18 12.76
N GLY A 96 -16.77 -2.00 13.59
CA GLY A 96 -16.15 -3.26 13.20
C GLY A 96 -17.15 -4.36 12.82
N ALA A 97 -18.34 -4.36 13.44
CA ALA A 97 -19.40 -5.33 13.15
C ALA A 97 -20.54 -4.75 12.29
N LEU A 98 -20.42 -3.48 11.85
CA LEU A 98 -21.47 -2.79 11.11
C LEU A 98 -21.46 -3.15 9.61
N SER A 99 -22.65 -3.11 9.00
CA SER A 99 -22.78 -3.19 7.54
C SER A 99 -22.16 -1.94 6.89
N PRO A 100 -21.78 -1.97 5.60
CA PRO A 100 -21.19 -0.80 4.95
C PRO A 100 -22.06 0.45 5.03
N ALA A 101 -23.38 0.31 4.82
CA ALA A 101 -24.33 1.42 4.92
C ALA A 101 -24.38 2.00 6.35
N ASP A 102 -24.37 1.11 7.34
CA ASP A 102 -24.40 1.47 8.75
C ASP A 102 -23.10 2.14 9.20
N THR A 103 -21.95 1.66 8.72
CA THR A 103 -20.64 2.27 8.96
C THR A 103 -20.58 3.69 8.40
N ALA A 104 -21.06 3.90 7.18
CA ALA A 104 -21.13 5.23 6.57
C ALA A 104 -21.97 6.19 7.43
N LEU A 105 -23.15 5.73 7.86
CA LEU A 105 -24.06 6.52 8.68
C LEU A 105 -23.51 6.80 10.09
N ALA A 106 -22.85 5.82 10.72
CA ALA A 106 -22.23 5.99 12.03
C ALA A 106 -21.11 7.04 11.99
N LEU A 107 -20.21 6.95 11.00
CA LEU A 107 -19.13 7.93 10.83
C LEU A 107 -19.66 9.33 10.50
N GLU A 108 -20.71 9.43 9.69
CA GLU A 108 -21.36 10.71 9.40
C GLU A 108 -21.97 11.34 10.66
N ARG A 109 -22.65 10.54 11.49
CA ARG A 109 -23.22 10.99 12.78
C ARG A 109 -22.14 11.45 13.74
N ILE A 110 -21.05 10.70 13.91
CA ILE A 110 -19.90 11.10 14.73
C ILE A 110 -19.40 12.48 14.28
N ARG A 111 -19.18 12.67 12.98
CA ARG A 111 -18.68 13.93 12.44
C ARG A 111 -19.63 15.10 12.66
N LYS A 112 -20.94 14.91 12.47
CA LYS A 112 -21.96 15.95 12.68
C LYS A 112 -22.09 16.34 14.16
N CYS A 113 -22.10 15.35 15.06
CA CYS A 113 -22.22 15.60 16.50
C CYS A 113 -20.98 16.30 17.09
N HIS A 114 -19.81 16.11 16.48
CA HIS A 114 -18.54 16.65 16.97
C HIS A 114 -17.89 17.63 15.99
N ALA A 115 -18.70 18.36 15.23
CA ALA A 115 -18.17 19.37 14.31
C ALA A 115 -17.35 20.44 15.09
N PRO A 116 -16.18 20.87 14.57
CA PRO A 116 -15.34 21.88 15.23
C PRO A 116 -16.04 23.22 15.48
N THR A 117 -17.10 23.53 14.71
CA THR A 117 -17.90 24.75 14.85
C THR A 117 -18.81 24.75 16.08
N LEU A 118 -19.08 23.58 16.68
CA LEU A 118 -20.00 23.47 17.82
C LEU A 118 -19.32 23.83 19.15
N LYS A 119 -18.08 23.39 19.36
CA LYS A 119 -17.28 23.61 20.57
C LYS A 119 -15.80 23.62 20.22
N GLU A 120 -15.01 24.50 20.83
CA GLU A 120 -13.56 24.59 20.57
C GLU A 120 -12.81 23.27 20.88
N ASP A 121 -13.22 22.57 21.94
CA ASP A 121 -12.66 21.26 22.34
C ASP A 121 -12.83 20.17 21.26
N ASN A 122 -13.86 20.30 20.41
CA ASN A 122 -14.10 19.34 19.32
C ASN A 122 -13.00 19.37 18.27
N ARG A 123 -12.22 20.45 18.15
CA ARG A 123 -11.14 20.54 17.18
C ARG A 123 -10.05 19.50 17.47
N LYS A 124 -9.61 19.39 18.73
CA LYS A 124 -8.61 18.39 19.15
C LYS A 124 -9.12 16.97 18.94
N LYS A 125 -10.38 16.71 19.33
CA LYS A 125 -11.07 15.44 19.10
C LYS A 125 -11.13 15.07 17.62
N THR A 126 -11.42 16.04 16.74
CA THR A 126 -11.47 15.84 15.29
C THR A 126 -10.09 15.52 14.70
N GLN A 127 -9.02 16.12 15.23
CA GLN A 127 -7.64 15.80 14.85
C GLN A 127 -7.30 14.34 15.22
N THR A 128 -7.54 13.94 16.48
CA THR A 128 -7.33 12.55 16.92
C THR A 128 -8.14 11.59 16.06
N PHE A 129 -9.41 11.91 15.80
CA PHE A 129 -10.28 11.12 14.95
C PHE A 129 -9.75 10.93 13.53
N LEU A 130 -9.20 11.97 12.90
CA LEU A 130 -8.53 11.84 11.60
C LEU A 130 -7.37 10.85 11.65
N GLY A 131 -6.56 10.88 12.72
CA GLY A 131 -5.48 9.93 12.94
C GLY A 131 -5.97 8.49 13.02
N LEU A 132 -7.07 8.24 13.74
CA LEU A 132 -7.70 6.93 13.87
C LEU A 132 -8.29 6.43 12.54
N LEU A 133 -8.95 7.31 11.78
CA LEU A 133 -9.48 6.96 10.45
C LEU A 133 -8.36 6.55 9.49
N LEU A 134 -7.25 7.28 9.46
CA LEU A 134 -6.09 6.95 8.64
C LEU A 134 -5.46 5.62 9.08
N GLN A 135 -5.35 5.37 10.38
CA GLN A 135 -4.86 4.09 10.91
C GLN A 135 -5.78 2.93 10.51
N ARG A 136 -7.10 3.08 10.67
CA ARG A 136 -8.07 2.06 10.25
C ARG A 136 -8.01 1.80 8.75
N PHE A 137 -7.86 2.86 7.94
CA PHE A 137 -7.68 2.74 6.50
C PHE A 137 -6.44 1.90 6.16
N GLU A 138 -5.30 2.16 6.80
CA GLU A 138 -4.07 1.39 6.60
C GLU A 138 -4.21 -0.08 6.97
N VAL A 139 -4.93 -0.40 8.07
CA VAL A 139 -5.22 -1.77 8.49
C VAL A 139 -6.06 -2.48 7.43
N LEU A 140 -7.20 -1.91 7.04
CA LEU A 140 -8.08 -2.49 6.02
C LEU A 140 -7.40 -2.61 4.65
N ALA A 141 -6.52 -1.67 4.30
CA ALA A 141 -5.75 -1.70 3.07
C ALA A 141 -4.69 -2.82 3.03
N GLY A 142 -4.38 -3.44 4.17
CA GLY A 142 -3.52 -4.60 4.30
C GLY A 142 -4.25 -5.95 4.29
N GLU A 143 -5.58 -5.96 4.35
CA GLU A 143 -6.39 -7.18 4.43
C GLU A 143 -6.52 -7.88 3.07
N SER A 144 -6.68 -9.21 3.11
CA SER A 144 -6.94 -10.06 1.94
C SER A 144 -8.06 -11.04 2.28
N PRO A 145 -9.23 -10.96 1.62
CA PRO A 145 -9.58 -10.10 0.48
C PRO A 145 -9.71 -8.61 0.85
N LEU A 146 -9.47 -7.72 -0.12
CA LEU A 146 -9.52 -6.26 0.10
C LEU A 146 -10.97 -5.77 0.30
N PRO A 147 -11.32 -5.16 1.45
CA PRO A 147 -12.66 -4.65 1.72
C PRO A 147 -12.89 -3.28 1.06
N ALA A 148 -12.94 -3.23 -0.27
CA ALA A 148 -12.99 -1.99 -1.05
C ALA A 148 -14.11 -1.02 -0.64
N VAL A 149 -15.33 -1.53 -0.41
CA VAL A 149 -16.48 -0.70 -0.02
C VAL A 149 -16.24 0.05 1.30
N TYR A 150 -15.61 -0.61 2.28
CA TYR A 150 -15.27 0.03 3.55
C TYR A 150 -14.15 1.05 3.39
N LEU A 151 -13.19 0.81 2.51
CA LEU A 151 -12.14 1.77 2.18
C LEU A 151 -12.71 3.04 1.53
N ASP A 152 -13.68 2.91 0.63
CA ASP A 152 -14.33 4.06 -0.01
C ASP A 152 -15.10 4.91 1.02
N ILE A 153 -15.80 4.25 1.95
CA ILE A 153 -16.49 4.93 3.06
C ILE A 153 -15.50 5.67 3.96
N LEU A 154 -14.37 5.04 4.30
CA LEU A 154 -13.32 5.68 5.08
C LEU A 154 -12.68 6.84 4.32
N ALA A 155 -12.41 6.69 3.02
CA ALA A 155 -11.83 7.73 2.18
C ALA A 155 -12.70 8.99 2.14
N ALA A 156 -14.02 8.83 1.93
CA ALA A 156 -14.96 9.94 1.96
C ALA A 156 -15.00 10.66 3.32
N ASN A 157 -14.91 9.90 4.42
CA ASN A 157 -14.87 10.49 5.76
C ASN A 157 -13.52 11.15 6.07
N VAL A 158 -12.40 10.57 5.64
CA VAL A 158 -11.07 11.17 5.75
C VAL A 158 -11.03 12.49 5.01
N ALA A 159 -11.48 12.55 3.76
CA ALA A 159 -11.50 13.78 2.97
C ALA A 159 -12.28 14.90 3.67
N ALA A 160 -13.45 14.55 4.19
CA ALA A 160 -14.34 15.55 4.76
C ALA A 160 -13.98 15.92 6.22
N VAL A 161 -13.24 15.09 6.95
CA VAL A 161 -12.57 15.49 8.22
C VAL A 161 -11.33 16.32 7.93
N ALA A 162 -10.51 15.93 6.95
CA ALA A 162 -9.31 16.67 6.56
C ALA A 162 -9.63 18.12 6.14
N ALA A 163 -10.75 18.34 5.45
CA ALA A 163 -11.24 19.68 5.11
C ALA A 163 -11.53 20.56 6.34
N SER A 164 -11.90 19.96 7.48
CA SER A 164 -12.18 20.69 8.72
C SER A 164 -10.92 21.01 9.55
N VAL A 165 -9.85 20.23 9.37
CA VAL A 165 -8.58 20.36 10.10
C VAL A 165 -7.36 20.27 9.16
N PRO A 166 -7.24 21.17 8.16
CA PRO A 166 -6.31 21.02 7.02
C PRO A 166 -4.84 21.00 7.43
N PHE A 167 -4.44 21.84 8.40
CA PHE A 167 -3.05 21.86 8.89
C PHE A 167 -2.65 20.52 9.51
N PHE A 168 -3.49 19.97 10.39
CA PHE A 168 -3.24 18.68 11.00
C PHE A 168 -3.27 17.54 9.98
N ALA A 169 -4.20 17.58 9.02
CA ALA A 169 -4.26 16.59 7.95
C ALA A 169 -2.97 16.55 7.12
N ALA A 170 -2.43 17.72 6.75
CA ALA A 170 -1.16 17.81 6.04
C ALA A 170 0.00 17.25 6.88
N THR A 171 0.08 17.60 8.16
CA THR A 171 1.12 17.09 9.08
C THR A 171 1.03 15.56 9.25
N ALA A 172 -0.17 15.02 9.46
CA ALA A 172 -0.41 13.59 9.61
C ALA A 172 -0.07 12.79 8.35
N ALA A 173 -0.35 13.34 7.16
CA ALA A 173 0.02 12.74 5.89
C ALA A 173 1.54 12.81 5.64
N ARG A 174 2.17 13.95 5.94
CA ARG A 174 3.64 14.11 5.85
C ARG A 174 4.39 13.12 6.73
N ALA A 175 3.97 12.93 7.98
CA ALA A 175 4.59 11.96 8.88
C ALA A 175 4.54 10.52 8.34
N ARG A 176 3.45 10.15 7.65
CA ARG A 176 3.31 8.85 6.98
C ARG A 176 4.23 8.73 5.77
N LEU A 177 4.27 9.76 4.92
CA LEU A 177 5.17 9.82 3.76
C LEU A 177 6.64 9.73 4.18
N GLU A 178 7.02 10.39 5.26
CA GLU A 178 8.37 10.34 5.80
C GLU A 178 8.73 8.92 6.26
N LYS A 179 7.84 8.26 7.01
CA LYS A 179 8.02 6.84 7.40
C LYS A 179 8.12 5.92 6.18
N MET A 180 7.26 6.10 5.19
CA MET A 180 7.30 5.33 3.93
C MET A 180 8.63 5.53 3.19
N SER A 181 9.09 6.78 3.11
CA SER A 181 10.35 7.16 2.46
C SER A 181 11.57 6.62 3.23
N ALA A 182 11.56 6.66 4.55
CA ALA A 182 12.61 6.07 5.39
C ALA A 182 12.69 4.54 5.20
N ARG A 183 11.55 3.85 5.16
CA ARG A 183 11.47 2.41 4.87
C ARG A 183 12.01 2.06 3.49
N LEU A 184 11.64 2.83 2.46
CA LEU A 184 12.18 2.65 1.11
C LEU A 184 13.71 2.81 1.09
N ARG A 185 14.24 3.87 1.70
CA ARG A 185 15.69 4.08 1.77
C ARG A 185 16.42 2.96 2.52
N ALA A 186 15.81 2.38 3.55
CA ALA A 186 16.38 1.23 4.26
C ALA A 186 16.41 -0.01 3.35
N ALA A 187 15.28 -0.37 2.75
CA ALA A 187 15.17 -1.52 1.84
C ALA A 187 16.17 -1.43 0.67
N LEU A 188 16.34 -0.24 0.08
CA LEU A 188 17.31 -0.02 -1.00
C LEU A 188 18.77 -0.13 -0.56
N ARG A 189 19.09 0.14 0.72
CA ARG A 189 20.45 -0.08 1.25
C ARG A 189 20.75 -1.55 1.51
N ASP A 190 19.72 -2.32 1.86
CA ASP A 190 19.82 -3.74 2.19
C ASP A 190 19.68 -4.66 0.96
N ASP A 191 19.69 -4.08 -0.26
CA ASP A 191 19.51 -4.76 -1.56
C ASP A 191 18.19 -5.56 -1.70
N GLU A 192 17.20 -5.18 -0.89
CA GLU A 192 15.82 -5.62 -1.05
C GLU A 192 15.17 -4.92 -2.25
N THR A 193 14.06 -5.47 -2.75
CA THR A 193 13.41 -4.96 -3.97
C THR A 193 12.84 -3.55 -3.80
N GLY A 194 12.54 -3.15 -2.55
CA GLY A 194 12.01 -1.83 -2.20
C GLY A 194 10.56 -1.59 -2.63
N TRP A 195 9.91 -2.55 -3.30
CA TRP A 195 8.54 -2.42 -3.77
C TRP A 195 7.55 -2.26 -2.60
N PRO A 196 6.77 -1.17 -2.57
CA PRO A 196 5.88 -0.94 -1.44
C PRO A 196 4.68 -1.90 -1.40
N PRO A 197 4.15 -2.20 -0.20
CA PRO A 197 2.97 -3.04 -0.03
C PRO A 197 1.67 -2.33 -0.46
N ALA A 198 0.59 -3.10 -0.63
CA ALA A 198 -0.72 -2.59 -1.06
C ALA A 198 -1.24 -1.43 -0.21
N ARG A 199 -1.08 -1.50 1.13
CA ARG A 199 -1.44 -0.42 2.06
C ARG A 199 -0.81 0.93 1.68
N THR A 200 0.43 0.93 1.21
CA THR A 200 1.17 2.14 0.83
C THR A 200 0.63 2.72 -0.48
N ILE A 201 0.28 1.85 -1.43
CA ILE A 201 -0.30 2.25 -2.72
C ILE A 201 -1.67 2.90 -2.49
N LEU A 202 -2.52 2.26 -1.70
CA LEU A 202 -3.87 2.74 -1.41
C LEU A 202 -3.84 4.03 -0.59
N LEU A 203 -2.88 4.18 0.33
CA LEU A 203 -2.70 5.43 1.08
C LEU A 203 -2.25 6.58 0.17
N LEU A 204 -1.37 6.33 -0.80
CA LEU A 204 -0.97 7.35 -1.78
C LEU A 204 -2.13 7.73 -2.71
N ALA A 205 -2.97 6.76 -3.09
CA ALA A 205 -4.19 7.04 -3.85
C ALA A 205 -5.16 7.90 -3.04
N LEU A 206 -5.36 7.58 -1.75
CA LEU A 206 -6.16 8.38 -0.84
C LEU A 206 -5.65 9.84 -0.76
N PHE A 207 -4.34 10.04 -0.65
CA PHE A 207 -3.79 11.39 -0.62
C PHE A 207 -3.98 12.17 -1.92
N ALA A 208 -4.02 11.50 -3.07
CA ALA A 208 -4.30 12.15 -4.36
C ALA A 208 -5.76 12.64 -4.46
N GLU A 209 -6.69 11.92 -3.81
CA GLU A 209 -8.11 12.29 -3.76
C GLU A 209 -8.39 13.37 -2.69
N VAL A 210 -7.70 13.32 -1.55
CA VAL A 210 -7.92 14.23 -0.41
C VAL A 210 -7.27 15.60 -0.63
N PHE A 211 -6.10 15.65 -1.28
CA PHE A 211 -5.30 16.87 -1.41
C PHE A 211 -5.14 17.29 -2.88
N PRO A 212 -5.10 18.60 -3.18
CA PRO A 212 -5.00 19.09 -4.54
C PRO A 212 -3.65 18.69 -5.18
N THR A 213 -3.70 17.93 -6.28
CA THR A 213 -2.52 17.52 -7.05
C THR A 213 -2.07 18.56 -8.09
N THR A 214 -2.89 19.59 -8.34
CA THR A 214 -2.64 20.64 -9.34
C THR A 214 -1.60 21.68 -8.92
N ASP A 215 -1.39 21.83 -7.61
CA ASP A 215 -0.54 22.87 -7.05
C ASP A 215 0.92 22.73 -7.48
N LYS A 216 1.59 23.87 -7.67
CA LYS A 216 3.02 23.90 -8.02
C LYS A 216 3.87 23.23 -6.93
N GLN A 217 3.58 23.56 -5.68
CA GLN A 217 4.19 22.98 -4.48
C GLN A 217 3.10 22.77 -3.44
N HIS A 218 2.99 21.56 -2.94
CA HIS A 218 2.01 21.20 -1.91
C HIS A 218 2.68 20.35 -0.83
N PRO A 219 2.43 20.60 0.47
CA PRO A 219 3.12 19.95 1.58
C PRO A 219 2.97 18.42 1.62
N VAL A 220 1.92 17.87 0.99
CA VAL A 220 1.66 16.42 0.91
C VAL A 220 1.90 15.87 -0.50
N CYS A 221 1.22 16.39 -1.53
CA CYS A 221 1.33 15.87 -2.89
C CYS A 221 2.73 15.97 -3.49
N THR A 222 3.52 17.02 -3.19
CA THR A 222 4.91 17.09 -3.68
C THR A 222 5.80 15.99 -3.10
N PRO A 223 5.88 15.77 -1.77
CA PRO A 223 6.65 14.64 -1.25
C PRO A 223 6.08 13.27 -1.65
N ALA A 224 4.75 13.13 -1.83
CA ALA A 224 4.15 11.91 -2.34
C ALA A 224 4.58 11.61 -3.79
N ALA A 225 4.57 12.63 -4.66
CA ALA A 225 5.09 12.56 -6.02
C ALA A 225 6.58 12.17 -6.05
N LEU A 226 7.41 12.77 -5.20
CA LEU A 226 8.83 12.41 -5.08
C LEU A 226 9.03 10.98 -4.59
N TYR A 227 8.20 10.51 -3.65
CA TYR A 227 8.23 9.12 -3.21
C TYR A 227 7.91 8.16 -4.37
N ILE A 228 6.85 8.43 -5.14
CA ILE A 228 6.46 7.65 -6.32
C ILE A 228 7.61 7.62 -7.34
N GLY A 229 8.22 8.78 -7.63
CA GLY A 229 9.38 8.88 -8.52
C GLY A 229 10.55 8.02 -8.04
N ASN A 230 10.88 8.07 -6.75
CA ASN A 230 11.96 7.25 -6.17
C ASN A 230 11.68 5.75 -6.28
N VAL A 231 10.45 5.30 -6.05
CA VAL A 231 10.07 3.89 -6.24
C VAL A 231 10.27 3.48 -7.69
N LEU A 232 9.76 4.28 -8.63
CA LEU A 232 9.86 3.99 -10.07
C LEU A 232 11.30 4.06 -10.60
N ALA A 233 12.16 4.89 -10.02
CA ALA A 233 13.55 5.04 -10.45
C ALA A 233 14.49 3.95 -9.90
N HIS A 234 14.21 3.41 -8.72
CA HIS A 234 15.18 2.60 -7.97
C HIS A 234 14.75 1.16 -7.69
N CYS A 235 13.45 0.85 -7.68
CA CYS A 235 13.01 -0.51 -7.39
C CYS A 235 13.20 -1.42 -8.61
N ALA A 236 14.03 -2.46 -8.45
CA ALA A 236 14.28 -3.46 -9.48
C ALA A 236 13.04 -4.35 -9.70
N ILE A 237 12.79 -4.73 -10.95
CA ILE A 237 11.70 -5.62 -11.35
C ILE A 237 12.30 -6.99 -11.68
N ARG A 238 12.02 -7.97 -10.83
CA ARG A 238 12.53 -9.33 -10.85
C ARG A 238 11.46 -10.36 -11.22
N GLY A 239 10.16 -9.99 -11.21
CA GLY A 239 9.06 -10.91 -11.49
C GLY A 239 7.72 -10.25 -11.83
N ALA A 240 6.74 -11.05 -12.30
CA ALA A 240 5.45 -10.59 -12.83
C ALA A 240 4.66 -9.72 -11.86
N ARG A 241 4.73 -10.06 -10.57
CA ARG A 241 4.14 -9.26 -9.50
C ARG A 241 4.71 -7.84 -9.46
N GLU A 242 6.01 -7.69 -9.58
CA GLU A 242 6.69 -6.39 -9.51
C GLU A 242 6.46 -5.58 -10.79
N ALA A 243 6.32 -6.21 -11.96
CA ALA A 243 5.86 -5.50 -13.16
C ALA A 243 4.43 -4.98 -13.00
N ALA A 244 3.53 -5.79 -12.43
CA ALA A 244 2.18 -5.33 -12.14
C ALA A 244 2.19 -4.15 -11.17
N LEU A 245 3.02 -4.19 -10.12
CA LEU A 245 3.23 -3.07 -9.21
C LEU A 245 3.79 -1.84 -9.93
N ALA A 246 4.77 -1.99 -10.82
CA ALA A 246 5.31 -0.90 -11.62
C ALA A 246 4.23 -0.22 -12.48
N VAL A 247 3.32 -1.00 -13.08
CA VAL A 247 2.19 -0.47 -13.84
C VAL A 247 1.22 0.29 -12.92
N VAL A 248 0.91 -0.27 -11.74
CA VAL A 248 0.06 0.40 -10.74
C VAL A 248 0.68 1.70 -10.26
N PHE A 249 1.99 1.73 -9.97
CA PHE A 249 2.72 2.96 -9.63
C PHE A 249 2.79 3.94 -10.79
N GLY A 250 2.84 3.47 -12.05
CA GLY A 250 2.72 4.31 -13.23
C GLY A 250 1.35 4.98 -13.34
N ALA A 251 0.26 4.26 -13.04
CA ALA A 251 -1.08 4.84 -12.96
C ALA A 251 -1.21 5.86 -11.81
N LEU A 252 -0.61 5.55 -10.66
CA LEU A 252 -0.56 6.48 -9.53
C LEU A 252 0.25 7.73 -9.88
N ALA A 253 1.39 7.60 -10.55
CA ALA A 253 2.15 8.73 -11.07
C ALA A 253 1.30 9.60 -12.01
N ALA A 254 0.47 8.99 -12.87
CA ALA A 254 -0.48 9.72 -13.70
C ALA A 254 -1.53 10.49 -12.86
N ALA A 255 -2.06 9.90 -11.79
CA ALA A 255 -3.00 10.58 -10.89
C ALA A 255 -2.40 11.85 -10.24
N TYR A 256 -1.10 11.86 -9.96
CA TYR A 256 -0.40 13.02 -9.41
C TYR A 256 0.08 14.05 -10.44
N SER A 257 0.15 13.69 -11.73
CA SER A 257 0.77 14.54 -12.77
C SER A 257 -0.20 15.00 -13.85
N ALA A 258 -1.13 14.15 -14.29
CA ALA A 258 -2.05 14.42 -15.39
C ALA A 258 -2.96 15.64 -15.13
N PRO A 259 -3.55 15.84 -13.93
CA PRO A 259 -4.38 17.01 -13.64
C PRO A 259 -3.62 18.34 -13.79
N ALA A 260 -2.31 18.32 -13.56
CA ALA A 260 -1.43 19.49 -13.67
C ALA A 260 -0.75 19.61 -15.04
N GLY A 261 -1.03 18.71 -15.99
CA GLY A 261 -0.34 18.65 -17.29
C GLY A 261 1.15 18.32 -17.18
N ARG A 262 1.58 17.64 -16.10
CA ARG A 262 2.97 17.26 -15.85
C ARG A 262 3.25 15.85 -16.35
N VAL A 263 4.53 15.49 -16.43
CA VAL A 263 4.99 14.15 -16.83
C VAL A 263 5.95 13.62 -15.78
N PHE A 264 5.79 12.34 -15.40
CA PHE A 264 6.80 11.58 -14.65
C PHE A 264 7.73 10.85 -15.61
N PRO A 265 8.96 11.34 -15.84
CA PRO A 265 9.89 10.70 -16.77
C PRO A 265 10.28 9.29 -16.31
N GLU A 266 10.34 9.04 -15.01
CA GLU A 266 10.65 7.72 -14.42
C GLU A 266 9.59 6.69 -14.79
N ALA A 267 8.30 7.08 -14.71
CA ALA A 267 7.19 6.22 -15.08
C ALA A 267 7.24 5.83 -16.56
N VAL A 268 7.44 6.82 -17.45
CA VAL A 268 7.53 6.61 -18.90
C VAL A 268 8.71 5.69 -19.24
N SER A 269 9.86 5.96 -18.63
CA SER A 269 11.09 5.19 -18.85
C SER A 269 10.95 3.74 -18.40
N LEU A 270 10.44 3.51 -17.18
CA LEU A 270 10.26 2.18 -16.62
C LEU A 270 9.23 1.37 -17.42
N LEU A 271 8.08 1.96 -17.76
CA LEU A 271 7.05 1.28 -18.54
C LEU A 271 7.53 0.93 -19.94
N SER A 272 8.30 1.81 -20.59
CA SER A 272 8.97 1.50 -21.86
C SER A 272 9.90 0.30 -21.71
N ALA A 273 10.73 0.28 -20.67
CA ALA A 273 11.63 -0.85 -20.39
C ALA A 273 10.89 -2.17 -20.14
N VAL A 274 9.76 -2.13 -19.42
CA VAL A 274 8.87 -3.30 -19.20
C VAL A 274 8.29 -3.81 -20.53
N VAL A 275 7.85 -2.92 -21.42
CA VAL A 275 7.33 -3.29 -22.75
C VAL A 275 8.43 -3.91 -23.62
N HIS A 276 9.64 -3.34 -23.62
CA HIS A 276 10.80 -3.90 -24.31
C HIS A 276 11.16 -5.31 -23.81
N ALA A 277 11.14 -5.52 -22.49
CA ALA A 277 11.40 -6.81 -21.88
C ALA A 277 10.32 -7.85 -22.24
N ALA A 278 9.05 -7.44 -22.31
CA ALA A 278 7.94 -8.31 -22.71
C ALA A 278 7.98 -8.67 -24.21
N GLY A 279 8.33 -7.74 -25.09
CA GLY A 279 8.37 -7.96 -26.55
C GLY A 279 9.49 -8.88 -27.02
N ALA A 280 10.64 -8.87 -26.35
CA ALA A 280 11.79 -9.70 -26.73
C ALA A 280 11.61 -11.19 -26.41
N ALA A 281 10.70 -11.53 -25.49
CA ALA A 281 10.32 -12.89 -25.11
C ALA A 281 9.96 -13.82 -26.29
N GLY A 282 9.42 -13.26 -27.38
CA GLY A 282 8.95 -14.02 -28.54
C GLY A 282 10.00 -14.26 -29.62
N THR A 283 11.19 -13.65 -29.52
CA THR A 283 12.19 -13.69 -30.60
C THR A 283 13.47 -14.39 -30.17
N LYS A 284 13.90 -15.41 -30.93
CA LYS A 284 15.10 -16.25 -30.63
C LYS A 284 16.44 -15.48 -30.66
N SER A 285 16.43 -14.17 -30.86
CA SER A 285 17.61 -13.30 -31.06
C SER A 285 17.44 -11.86 -30.53
N GLY A 286 16.34 -11.53 -29.85
CA GLY A 286 16.03 -10.14 -29.50
C GLY A 286 16.92 -9.61 -28.37
N LYS A 287 17.81 -8.67 -28.68
CA LYS A 287 18.41 -7.77 -27.69
C LYS A 287 17.31 -6.92 -27.09
N TRP A 288 16.70 -7.39 -26.01
CA TRP A 288 15.63 -6.70 -25.27
C TRP A 288 16.09 -5.32 -24.76
N ASP A 289 17.40 -5.17 -24.60
CA ASP A 289 18.09 -4.01 -24.06
C ASP A 289 18.46 -2.94 -25.12
N ALA A 290 18.16 -3.19 -26.39
CA ALA A 290 18.47 -2.26 -27.46
C ALA A 290 17.75 -0.90 -27.25
N GLY A 291 18.52 0.17 -27.13
CA GLY A 291 18.00 1.53 -26.92
C GLY A 291 17.70 1.92 -25.47
N LEU A 292 17.74 0.97 -24.53
CA LEU A 292 17.52 1.28 -23.10
C LEU A 292 18.80 1.82 -22.44
N PRO A 293 18.73 2.84 -21.58
CA PRO A 293 19.81 3.22 -20.68
C PRO A 293 20.27 2.06 -19.79
N SER A 294 21.55 2.05 -19.38
CA SER A 294 22.12 0.98 -18.55
C SER A 294 21.38 0.76 -17.23
N HIS A 295 20.98 1.84 -16.55
CA HIS A 295 20.24 1.74 -15.30
C HIS A 295 18.89 1.03 -15.45
N LEU A 296 18.13 1.29 -16.53
CA LEU A 296 16.87 0.58 -16.78
C LEU A 296 17.08 -0.89 -17.12
N ARG A 297 18.21 -1.23 -17.75
CA ARG A 297 18.55 -2.63 -18.01
C ARG A 297 18.83 -3.37 -16.72
N GLU A 298 19.58 -2.76 -15.81
CA GLU A 298 19.86 -3.33 -14.48
C GLU A 298 18.57 -3.45 -13.67
N GLN A 299 17.72 -2.43 -13.73
CA GLN A 299 16.45 -2.40 -13.00
C GLN A 299 15.47 -3.47 -13.49
N VAL A 300 15.30 -3.66 -14.80
CA VAL A 300 14.35 -4.65 -15.34
C VAL A 300 14.95 -6.06 -15.42
N GLY A 301 16.27 -6.25 -15.42
CA GLY A 301 16.88 -7.57 -15.23
C GLY A 301 16.62 -8.63 -16.31
N GLY A 302 15.96 -8.30 -17.43
CA GLY A 302 15.80 -9.20 -18.59
C GLY A 302 14.36 -9.55 -19.00
N PRO A 303 14.18 -10.45 -19.99
CA PRO A 303 12.88 -10.82 -20.55
C PRO A 303 12.18 -11.90 -19.71
N TRP A 304 12.03 -11.67 -18.41
CA TRP A 304 11.32 -12.59 -17.50
C TRP A 304 9.79 -12.43 -17.58
N LEU A 305 9.29 -11.35 -18.21
CA LEU A 305 7.86 -11.11 -18.52
C LEU A 305 7.30 -12.02 -19.63
N ALA A 306 8.14 -12.86 -20.24
CA ALA A 306 7.72 -13.84 -21.21
C ALA A 306 6.69 -14.79 -20.60
N PRO A 307 5.47 -14.93 -21.15
CA PRO A 307 4.62 -16.04 -20.75
C PRO A 307 5.37 -17.32 -21.11
N SER A 308 5.68 -18.15 -20.11
CA SER A 308 6.01 -19.54 -20.35
C SER A 308 4.75 -20.20 -20.91
N LEU A 309 4.52 -20.08 -22.23
CA LEU A 309 3.46 -20.76 -22.94
C LEU A 309 3.63 -22.28 -22.70
N PRO A 310 2.66 -22.96 -22.07
CA PRO A 310 2.71 -24.40 -21.97
C PRO A 310 2.31 -24.98 -23.34
N GLY A 311 3.27 -25.56 -24.06
CA GLY A 311 2.99 -26.42 -25.21
C GLY A 311 3.89 -26.21 -26.43
N GLY A 312 4.88 -27.09 -26.58
CA GLY A 312 5.68 -27.22 -27.81
C GLY A 312 7.06 -27.82 -27.54
N GLY A 313 7.12 -29.12 -27.32
CA GLY A 313 8.28 -29.84 -26.81
C GLY A 313 9.56 -29.75 -27.64
N GLY A 314 10.66 -30.11 -26.98
CA GLY A 314 11.92 -30.50 -27.63
C GLY A 314 13.07 -29.52 -27.47
N GLY A 315 13.69 -29.50 -26.28
CA GLY A 315 14.89 -28.69 -26.04
C GLY A 315 15.77 -29.22 -24.91
N GLY A 316 16.05 -30.52 -24.92
CA GLY A 316 16.83 -31.17 -23.89
C GLY A 316 18.22 -30.56 -23.68
N ASP A 317 18.47 -30.13 -22.44
CA ASP A 317 19.68 -30.39 -21.67
C ASP A 317 20.98 -30.47 -22.50
N ALA A 318 21.45 -29.30 -22.93
CA ALA A 318 22.72 -29.14 -23.63
C ALA A 318 23.94 -29.32 -22.68
N THR A 319 23.73 -29.31 -21.37
CA THR A 319 24.78 -29.43 -20.35
C THR A 319 25.07 -30.90 -20.01
N SER A 320 24.09 -31.81 -20.09
CA SER A 320 24.29 -33.23 -19.80
C SER A 320 24.92 -34.03 -20.97
N LYS A 321 24.65 -33.65 -22.24
CA LYS A 321 25.32 -34.29 -23.41
C LYS A 321 26.82 -34.02 -23.46
N LYS A 322 27.29 -32.84 -23.03
CA LYS A 322 28.73 -32.49 -23.01
C LYS A 322 29.49 -33.27 -21.93
N LYS A 323 28.89 -33.51 -20.76
CA LYS A 323 29.45 -34.38 -19.70
C LYS A 323 29.49 -35.86 -20.12
N LYS A 324 28.45 -36.39 -20.78
CA LYS A 324 28.43 -37.79 -21.25
C LYS A 324 29.46 -38.06 -22.36
N LYS A 325 29.67 -37.12 -23.31
CA LYS A 325 30.71 -37.25 -24.36
C LYS A 325 32.14 -37.20 -23.80
N LYS A 326 32.41 -36.34 -22.80
CA LYS A 326 33.73 -36.28 -22.12
C LYS A 326 34.04 -37.57 -21.34
N LYS A 327 33.04 -38.17 -20.66
CA LYS A 327 33.22 -39.43 -19.90
C LYS A 327 33.47 -40.63 -20.83
N LYS A 328 32.82 -40.70 -22.00
CA LYS A 328 33.05 -41.77 -23.01
C LYS A 328 34.42 -41.67 -23.67
N LYS A 329 34.92 -40.45 -23.94
CA LYS A 329 36.28 -40.23 -24.50
C LYS A 329 37.38 -40.58 -23.49
N LYS A 330 37.18 -40.32 -22.19
CA LYS A 330 38.12 -40.68 -21.12
C LYS A 330 38.18 -42.20 -20.87
N LYS A 331 37.06 -42.92 -21.04
CA LYS A 331 37.02 -44.39 -20.92
C LYS A 331 37.67 -45.13 -22.11
N LYS A 332 37.63 -44.56 -23.33
CA LYS A 332 38.30 -45.14 -24.51
C LYS A 332 39.83 -44.92 -24.52
N LYS A 333 40.34 -43.90 -23.82
CA LYS A 333 41.78 -43.62 -23.72
C LYS A 333 42.49 -44.41 -22.60
N LYS A 334 41.73 -45.13 -21.77
CA LYS A 334 42.24 -45.97 -20.66
C LYS A 334 42.22 -47.47 -20.98
N LYS A 335 41.88 -47.83 -22.23
CA LYS A 335 41.72 -49.21 -22.72
C LYS A 335 42.50 -49.45 -24.01
N LYS A 336 43.49 -48.60 -24.28
CA LYS A 336 44.44 -48.71 -25.39
C LYS A 336 45.83 -48.48 -24.80
#